data_AF-A0A5A5TJA9-F1
#
_entry.id   AF-A0A5A5TJA9-F1
#
_cell.length_a   1.000
_cell.length_b   1.000
_cell.length_c   1.000
_cell.angle_alpha   90.00
_cell.angle_beta   90.00
_cell.angle_gamma   90.00
#
_symmetry.space_group_name_H-M   'P 1'
#
loop_
_entity.id
_entity.type
_entity.pdbx_description
1 polymer ?
#
loop_
_entity_poly.entity_id
_entity_poly.type
_entity_poly.pdbx_seq_one_letter_code
_entity_poly.pdbx_strand_id
1 'polypeptide(L)'
;MARRFHPRSTSKENMHLLLHSIPWKLLVIVPILVILAIPTFIYGAHAGSNILPSVTSVFYKLSNISNMATPTPHPAFATVLPQVGSIHTTVSDGDSCDSLLAYRMHMYSSSQVFSDANPDTVKQLSNDVGQDCHRLQPDMTVTLSPQYPLVAISGVLTKIAAMTALQVLPTPLIKVQSTDEYTPDCSGGCMLTIRMNPEVSLHLTVHTELALHPGDWIWAQAMLPRKSIPGFGNYPYADPHSSLNNLSLRACDFQANDTHDDNSQVCSQLDPNTIDIDGGSWLFGVTGSNALDHWRYKISAPAGTQVLVWLTDSNGTLTYHPGDPVYRYDAASHLYVNF
;
A
#
# COMPACT_ATOMS: atom_id res chain seq x y z
N MET A 1 102.12 -14.40 -11.05
CA MET A 1 102.75 -13.44 -10.12
C MET A 1 101.87 -12.19 -10.00
N ALA A 2 101.74 -11.68 -8.77
CA ALA A 2 101.18 -10.39 -8.34
C ALA A 2 99.67 -10.09 -8.59
N ARG A 3 98.85 -10.36 -7.56
CA ARG A 3 97.62 -9.61 -7.26
C ARG A 3 98.00 -8.13 -7.01
N ARG A 4 97.32 -7.19 -7.67
CA ARG A 4 97.24 -5.79 -7.22
C ARG A 4 95.91 -5.60 -6.49
N PHE A 5 95.99 -5.38 -5.18
CA PHE A 5 94.88 -4.85 -4.39
C PHE A 5 94.77 -3.34 -4.65
N HIS A 6 93.57 -2.85 -4.93
CA HIS A 6 93.23 -1.43 -4.77
C HIS A 6 92.41 -1.27 -3.50
N PRO A 7 92.71 -0.27 -2.64
CA PRO A 7 92.00 -0.08 -1.38
C PRO A 7 90.57 0.44 -1.64
N ARG A 8 89.61 -0.12 -0.91
CA ARG A 8 88.23 0.40 -0.85
C ARG A 8 88.24 1.82 -0.28
N SER A 9 87.68 2.79 -1.02
CA SER A 9 87.41 4.14 -0.50
C SER A 9 86.37 4.06 0.62
N THR A 10 86.49 4.94 1.61
CA THR A 10 85.63 4.95 2.79
C THR A 10 84.53 6.01 2.66
N SER A 11 83.35 5.71 3.21
CA SER A 11 82.11 6.53 3.11
C SER A 11 82.28 8.03 3.49
N LYS A 12 83.30 8.37 4.28
CA LYS A 12 83.59 9.76 4.66
C LYS A 12 84.10 10.63 3.50
N GLU A 13 84.74 10.07 2.47
CA GLU A 13 85.21 10.86 1.32
C GLU A 13 84.07 11.29 0.39
N ASN A 14 83.02 10.46 0.25
CA ASN A 14 81.86 10.79 -0.60
C ASN A 14 80.98 11.91 -0.02
N MET A 15 80.90 12.04 1.31
CA MET A 15 80.08 13.08 1.94
C MET A 15 80.71 14.47 1.85
N HIS A 16 82.05 14.54 1.87
CA HIS A 16 82.78 15.80 1.75
C HIS A 16 82.67 16.42 0.35
N LEU A 17 82.57 15.57 -0.70
CA LEU A 17 82.33 16.00 -2.07
C LEU A 17 80.89 16.54 -2.28
N LEU A 18 79.90 15.91 -1.64
CA LEU A 18 78.49 16.33 -1.73
C LEU A 18 78.26 17.70 -1.07
N LEU A 19 78.85 17.96 0.09
CA LEU A 19 78.67 19.23 0.80
C LEU A 19 79.31 20.44 0.07
N HIS A 20 80.41 20.22 -0.66
CA HIS A 20 81.07 21.26 -1.46
C HIS A 20 80.38 21.55 -2.80
N SER A 21 79.48 20.66 -3.25
CA SER A 21 78.73 20.82 -4.50
C SER A 21 77.48 21.70 -4.36
N ILE A 22 77.04 21.99 -3.13
CA ILE A 22 75.86 22.82 -2.89
C ILE A 22 76.29 24.30 -2.89
N PRO A 23 75.86 25.11 -3.87
CA PRO A 23 76.24 26.52 -3.91
C PRO A 23 75.64 27.21 -2.67
N TRP A 24 76.48 27.91 -1.90
CA TRP A 24 76.10 28.52 -0.62
C TRP A 24 74.87 29.46 -0.72
N LYS A 25 74.62 30.04 -1.90
CA LYS A 25 73.42 30.84 -2.19
C LYS A 25 72.12 30.05 -2.01
N LEU A 26 72.10 28.75 -2.33
CA LEU A 26 70.94 27.87 -2.18
C LEU A 26 70.64 27.60 -0.69
N LEU A 27 71.68 27.47 0.14
CA LEU A 27 71.51 27.30 1.60
C LEU A 27 70.90 28.53 2.29
N VAL A 28 71.06 29.73 1.70
CA VAL A 28 70.49 30.97 2.24
C VAL A 28 69.09 31.25 1.66
N ILE A 29 68.86 30.94 0.38
CA ILE A 29 67.58 31.23 -0.30
C ILE A 29 66.45 30.34 0.22
N VAL A 30 66.72 29.05 0.49
CA VAL A 30 65.70 28.10 0.96
C VAL A 30 65.03 28.54 2.28
N PRO A 31 65.76 28.91 3.35
CA PRO A 31 65.11 29.36 4.58
C PRO A 31 64.33 30.67 4.40
N ILE A 32 64.80 31.59 3.54
CA ILE A 32 64.07 32.84 3.24
C ILE A 32 62.75 32.53 2.51
N LEU A 33 62.77 31.62 1.54
CA LEU A 33 61.57 31.17 0.83
C LEU A 33 60.57 30.49 1.77
N VAL A 34 61.05 29.65 2.69
CA VAL A 34 60.20 28.98 3.67
C VAL A 34 59.56 29.98 4.64
N ILE A 35 60.32 30.97 5.13
CA ILE A 35 59.85 32.00 6.05
C ILE A 35 58.85 32.96 5.38
N LEU A 36 58.94 33.20 4.07
CA LEU A 36 58.01 34.09 3.36
C LEU A 36 56.79 33.36 2.78
N ALA A 37 56.98 32.16 2.22
CA ALA A 37 55.91 31.43 1.55
C ALA A 37 54.89 30.83 2.52
N ILE A 38 55.32 30.35 3.70
CA ILE A 38 54.41 29.73 4.66
C ILE A 38 53.45 30.76 5.27
N PRO A 39 53.90 31.93 5.77
CA PRO A 39 52.99 32.92 6.33
C PRO A 39 52.06 33.53 5.28
N THR A 40 52.54 33.74 4.05
CA THR A 40 51.70 34.27 2.96
C THR A 40 50.64 33.27 2.52
N PHE A 41 50.96 31.97 2.47
CA PHE A 41 49.98 30.93 2.19
C PHE A 41 48.94 30.81 3.32
N ILE A 42 49.36 30.82 4.59
CA ILE A 42 48.45 30.75 5.74
C ILE A 42 47.53 31.97 5.78
N TYR A 43 48.08 33.18 5.56
CA TYR A 43 47.29 34.41 5.53
C TYR A 43 46.32 34.44 4.35
N GLY A 44 46.75 34.01 3.16
CA GLY A 44 45.89 33.89 1.99
C GLY A 44 44.75 32.88 2.18
N ALA A 45 45.04 31.73 2.81
CA ALA A 45 44.04 30.71 3.12
C ALA A 45 43.02 31.19 4.17
N HIS A 46 43.45 31.92 5.21
CA HIS A 46 42.56 32.47 6.23
C HIS A 46 41.75 33.68 5.76
N ALA A 47 42.29 34.53 4.88
CA ALA A 47 41.54 35.62 4.27
C ALA A 47 40.53 35.10 3.23
N GLY A 48 40.89 34.07 2.46
CA GLY A 48 40.00 33.43 1.48
C GLY A 48 38.86 32.62 2.10
N SER A 49 39.11 31.95 3.24
CA SER A 49 38.12 31.11 3.92
C SER A 49 36.97 31.86 4.57
N ASN A 50 37.08 33.18 4.80
CA ASN A 50 36.02 33.99 5.39
C ASN A 50 35.13 34.70 4.36
N ILE A 51 35.57 34.82 3.10
CA ILE A 51 34.84 35.59 2.06
C ILE A 51 34.12 34.65 1.08
N LEU A 52 34.71 33.50 0.75
CA LEU A 52 34.14 32.56 -0.22
C LEU A 52 32.95 31.72 0.26
N PRO A 53 32.79 31.32 1.54
CA PRO A 53 31.63 30.53 1.96
C PRO A 53 30.32 31.34 1.94
N SER A 54 30.43 32.66 2.15
CA SER A 54 29.29 33.58 2.15
C SER A 54 28.63 33.66 0.77
N VAL A 55 29.43 33.90 -0.28
CA VAL A 55 28.93 34.07 -1.65
C VAL A 55 28.50 32.72 -2.25
N THR A 56 29.26 31.66 -2.01
CA THR A 56 28.89 30.31 -2.46
C THR A 56 27.63 29.79 -1.77
N SER A 57 27.40 30.06 -0.48
CA SER A 57 26.15 29.66 0.19
C SER A 57 24.93 30.39 -0.35
N VAL A 58 25.07 31.65 -0.78
CA VAL A 58 24.00 32.44 -1.38
C VAL A 58 23.67 31.93 -2.79
N PHE A 59 24.69 31.61 -3.59
CA PHE A 59 24.46 30.97 -4.88
C PHE A 59 23.89 29.57 -4.72
N TYR A 60 24.37 28.74 -3.79
CA TYR A 60 23.76 27.44 -3.50
C TYR A 60 22.31 27.58 -3.00
N LYS A 61 21.96 28.61 -2.22
CA LYS A 61 20.57 28.84 -1.81
C LYS A 61 19.66 29.37 -2.93
N LEU A 62 20.20 30.13 -3.89
CA LEU A 62 19.47 30.69 -5.03
C LEU A 62 19.42 29.73 -6.24
N SER A 63 20.42 28.84 -6.38
CA SER A 63 20.54 27.87 -7.46
C SER A 63 20.14 26.45 -7.04
N ASN A 64 19.79 26.23 -5.77
CA ASN A 64 18.97 25.08 -5.41
C ASN A 64 17.58 25.34 -5.99
N ILE A 65 17.46 25.14 -7.31
CA ILE A 65 16.21 24.76 -7.94
C ILE A 65 15.67 23.71 -6.99
N SER A 66 14.58 24.05 -6.31
CA SER A 66 13.96 23.17 -5.34
C SER A 66 13.93 21.79 -5.97
N ASN A 67 14.76 20.87 -5.47
CA ASN A 67 14.53 19.44 -5.63
C ASN A 67 13.29 19.16 -4.78
N MET A 68 12.15 19.78 -5.12
CA MET A 68 10.88 19.15 -4.85
C MET A 68 11.04 17.79 -5.49
N ALA A 69 10.98 16.75 -4.66
CA ALA A 69 10.96 15.40 -5.16
C ALA A 69 9.97 15.39 -6.32
N THR A 70 10.43 15.00 -7.52
CA THR A 70 9.53 14.80 -8.64
C THR A 70 8.40 13.94 -8.11
N PRO A 71 7.15 14.44 -8.02
CA PRO A 71 6.09 13.71 -7.36
C PRO A 71 6.00 12.36 -8.04
N THR A 72 6.06 11.29 -7.24
CA THR A 72 5.94 9.93 -7.76
C THR A 72 4.70 9.91 -8.65
N PRO A 73 4.83 9.58 -9.95
CA PRO A 73 3.70 9.62 -10.85
C PRO A 73 2.61 8.72 -10.29
N HIS A 74 1.39 9.25 -10.19
CA HIS A 74 0.27 8.48 -9.67
C HIS A 74 0.09 7.18 -10.48
N PRO A 75 -0.36 6.11 -9.82
CA PRO A 75 -0.77 4.90 -10.51
C PRO A 75 -1.79 5.19 -11.63
N ALA A 76 -1.77 4.39 -12.69
CA ALA A 76 -2.79 4.49 -13.74
C ALA A 76 -4.15 3.98 -13.22
N PHE A 77 -5.26 4.55 -13.72
CA PHE A 77 -6.58 4.04 -13.38
C PHE A 77 -6.77 2.58 -13.82
N ALA A 78 -7.51 1.83 -13.01
CA ALA A 78 -7.89 0.47 -13.37
C ALA A 78 -8.81 0.49 -14.59
N THR A 79 -8.48 -0.33 -15.59
CA THR A 79 -9.31 -0.53 -16.79
C THR A 79 -10.50 -1.44 -16.53
N VAL A 80 -10.42 -2.24 -15.46
CA VAL A 80 -11.43 -3.20 -15.03
C VAL A 80 -11.66 -3.01 -13.53
N LEU A 81 -12.90 -3.15 -13.08
CA LEU A 81 -13.28 -3.02 -11.68
C LEU A 81 -13.58 -4.39 -11.06
N PRO A 82 -13.37 -4.59 -9.74
CA PRO A 82 -13.84 -5.79 -9.05
C PRO A 82 -15.32 -6.05 -9.32
N GLN A 83 -15.72 -7.32 -9.40
CA GLN A 83 -17.12 -7.72 -9.61
C GLN A 83 -17.56 -8.61 -8.46
N VAL A 84 -18.81 -8.45 -8.06
CA VAL A 84 -19.44 -9.41 -7.15
C VAL A 84 -19.86 -10.62 -7.98
N GLY A 85 -19.62 -11.82 -7.47
CA GLY A 85 -19.99 -13.04 -8.16
C GLY A 85 -19.95 -14.26 -7.26
N SER A 86 -20.26 -15.40 -7.87
CA SER A 86 -20.39 -16.70 -7.20
C SER A 86 -19.42 -17.71 -7.83
N ILE A 87 -19.13 -18.78 -7.10
CA ILE A 87 -18.40 -19.95 -7.60
C ILE A 87 -19.37 -21.09 -7.90
N HIS A 88 -19.00 -21.97 -8.82
CA HIS A 88 -19.66 -23.25 -8.98
C HIS A 88 -18.90 -24.35 -8.27
N THR A 89 -19.63 -25.23 -7.60
CA THR A 89 -19.09 -26.49 -7.10
C THR A 89 -20.00 -27.64 -7.50
N THR A 90 -19.38 -28.79 -7.76
CA THR A 90 -20.10 -30.05 -7.94
C THR A 90 -20.26 -30.72 -6.58
N VAL A 91 -21.46 -31.19 -6.30
CA VAL A 91 -21.82 -31.91 -5.08
C VAL A 91 -21.24 -33.32 -5.14
N SER A 92 -20.51 -33.71 -4.09
CA SER A 92 -19.99 -35.07 -3.91
C SER A 92 -20.96 -35.93 -3.11
N ASP A 93 -20.81 -37.26 -3.18
CA ASP A 93 -21.61 -38.16 -2.35
C ASP A 93 -21.36 -37.91 -0.86
N GLY A 94 -22.44 -37.76 -0.09
CA GLY A 94 -22.41 -37.42 1.34
C GLY A 94 -22.28 -35.93 1.68
N ASP A 95 -22.22 -35.02 0.70
CA ASP A 95 -22.24 -33.57 0.95
C ASP A 95 -23.61 -33.12 1.48
N SER A 96 -23.59 -32.22 2.48
CA SER A 96 -24.74 -31.47 2.98
C SER A 96 -24.58 -29.98 2.70
N CYS A 97 -25.65 -29.19 2.90
CA CYS A 97 -25.56 -27.74 2.77
C CYS A 97 -24.49 -27.16 3.72
N ASP A 98 -24.51 -27.61 4.97
CA ASP A 98 -23.54 -27.22 5.99
C ASP A 98 -22.10 -27.57 5.59
N SER A 99 -21.87 -28.77 5.04
CA SER A 99 -20.51 -29.19 4.65
C SER A 99 -19.99 -28.38 3.46
N LEU A 100 -20.84 -28.11 2.46
CA LEU A 100 -20.45 -27.29 1.32
C LEU A 100 -20.11 -25.86 1.74
N LEU A 101 -20.95 -25.22 2.56
CA LEU A 101 -20.68 -23.84 3.00
C LEU A 101 -19.45 -23.76 3.92
N ALA A 102 -19.33 -24.68 4.89
CA ALA A 102 -18.19 -24.68 5.80
C ALA A 102 -16.86 -24.97 5.08
N TYR A 103 -16.82 -25.98 4.20
CA TYR A 103 -15.55 -26.45 3.62
C TYR A 103 -15.22 -25.92 2.23
N ARG A 104 -16.22 -25.48 1.43
CA ARG A 104 -15.97 -24.86 0.11
C ARG A 104 -15.96 -23.34 0.18
N MET A 105 -16.78 -22.76 1.05
CA MET A 105 -16.91 -21.31 1.18
C MET A 105 -16.23 -20.75 2.44
N HIS A 106 -15.62 -21.59 3.28
CA HIS A 106 -15.04 -21.18 4.56
C HIS A 106 -16.03 -20.44 5.47
N MET A 107 -17.33 -20.78 5.38
CA MET A 107 -18.40 -20.15 6.16
C MET A 107 -18.75 -21.03 7.36
N TYR A 108 -17.87 -21.14 8.35
CA TYR A 108 -18.09 -22.00 9.52
C TYR A 108 -19.29 -21.57 10.37
N SER A 109 -19.63 -20.29 10.36
CA SER A 109 -20.82 -19.74 11.01
C SER A 109 -22.14 -20.03 10.27
N SER A 110 -22.10 -20.58 9.05
CA SER A 110 -23.29 -20.70 8.18
C SER A 110 -24.35 -21.67 8.62
N SER A 111 -24.00 -22.69 9.40
CA SER A 111 -24.97 -23.65 9.95
C SER A 111 -26.03 -23.04 10.86
N GLN A 112 -25.79 -21.84 11.40
CA GLN A 112 -26.78 -21.09 12.18
C GLN A 112 -27.89 -20.49 11.31
N VAL A 113 -27.67 -20.40 9.99
CA VAL A 113 -28.58 -19.79 9.02
C VAL A 113 -29.03 -20.81 7.98
N PHE A 114 -28.12 -21.56 7.38
CA PHE A 114 -28.37 -22.62 6.41
C PHE A 114 -28.47 -24.01 7.06
N SER A 115 -29.33 -24.15 8.06
CA SER A 115 -29.58 -25.48 8.60
C SER A 115 -30.57 -26.24 7.72
N ASP A 116 -30.25 -27.47 7.35
CA ASP A 116 -31.19 -28.42 6.73
C ASP A 116 -32.46 -28.64 7.59
N ALA A 117 -32.41 -28.26 8.88
CA ALA A 117 -33.54 -28.28 9.79
C ALA A 117 -34.57 -27.15 9.55
N ASN A 118 -34.26 -26.14 8.72
CA ASN A 118 -35.17 -25.04 8.38
C ASN A 118 -35.26 -24.83 6.84
N PRO A 119 -36.08 -25.63 6.15
CA PRO A 119 -36.14 -25.63 4.68
C PRO A 119 -36.67 -24.33 4.06
N ASP A 120 -37.47 -23.54 4.79
CA ASP A 120 -38.00 -22.27 4.30
C ASP A 120 -36.88 -21.24 4.08
N THR A 121 -35.90 -21.25 4.98
CA THR A 121 -34.68 -20.43 4.90
C THR A 121 -33.87 -20.73 3.64
N VAL A 122 -33.60 -22.02 3.41
CA VAL A 122 -32.80 -22.48 2.26
C VAL A 122 -33.49 -22.10 0.95
N LYS A 123 -34.81 -22.26 0.89
CA LYS A 123 -35.62 -21.89 -0.28
C LYS A 123 -35.58 -20.37 -0.54
N GLN A 124 -35.61 -19.56 0.50
CA GLN A 124 -35.54 -18.11 0.34
C GLN A 124 -34.17 -17.68 -0.17
N LEU A 125 -33.09 -18.26 0.35
CA LEU A 125 -31.73 -17.96 -0.09
C LEU A 125 -31.46 -18.47 -1.51
N SER A 126 -32.03 -19.61 -1.90
CA SER A 126 -32.09 -20.07 -3.29
C SER A 126 -32.68 -18.99 -4.21
N ASN A 127 -33.83 -18.43 -3.85
CA ASN A 127 -34.49 -17.40 -4.67
C ASN A 127 -33.71 -16.07 -4.70
N ASP A 128 -33.16 -15.64 -3.56
CA ASP A 128 -32.59 -14.30 -3.41
C ASP A 128 -31.11 -14.21 -3.85
N VAL A 129 -30.33 -15.28 -3.70
CA VAL A 129 -28.88 -15.31 -3.99
C VAL A 129 -28.44 -16.51 -4.83
N GLY A 130 -29.38 -17.34 -5.31
CA GLY A 130 -29.09 -18.48 -6.18
C GLY A 130 -28.48 -19.68 -5.47
N GLN A 131 -28.49 -19.69 -4.13
CA GLN A 131 -27.94 -20.78 -3.32
C GLN A 131 -29.02 -21.82 -3.02
N ASP A 132 -29.26 -22.74 -3.95
CA ASP A 132 -30.16 -23.87 -3.73
C ASP A 132 -29.40 -25.11 -3.27
N CYS A 133 -29.44 -25.34 -1.97
CA CYS A 133 -28.90 -26.55 -1.36
C CYS A 133 -30.00 -27.53 -0.94
N HIS A 134 -31.26 -27.29 -1.33
CA HIS A 134 -32.35 -28.18 -0.94
C HIS A 134 -32.36 -29.41 -1.86
N ARG A 135 -32.19 -30.61 -1.28
CA ARG A 135 -32.09 -31.89 -2.01
C ARG A 135 -30.85 -31.99 -2.90
N LEU A 136 -29.69 -31.73 -2.33
CA LEU A 136 -28.40 -32.03 -2.96
C LEU A 136 -28.39 -33.48 -3.47
N GLN A 137 -27.99 -33.65 -4.73
CA GLN A 137 -27.74 -34.96 -5.34
C GLN A 137 -26.26 -35.01 -5.77
N PRO A 138 -25.62 -36.20 -5.69
CA PRO A 138 -24.29 -36.37 -6.26
C PRO A 138 -24.26 -35.90 -7.72
N ASP A 139 -23.16 -35.27 -8.14
CA ASP A 139 -22.93 -34.69 -9.47
C ASP A 139 -23.78 -33.46 -9.83
N MET A 140 -24.65 -32.98 -8.94
CA MET A 140 -25.34 -31.70 -9.11
C MET A 140 -24.35 -30.54 -9.02
N THR A 141 -24.47 -29.55 -9.92
CA THR A 141 -23.72 -28.29 -9.79
C THR A 141 -24.55 -27.28 -9.00
N VAL A 142 -23.96 -26.70 -7.97
CA VAL A 142 -24.56 -25.63 -7.17
C VAL A 142 -23.75 -24.36 -7.28
N THR A 143 -24.44 -23.23 -7.15
CA THR A 143 -23.84 -21.89 -7.17
C THR A 143 -23.70 -21.40 -5.74
N LEU A 144 -22.47 -21.11 -5.31
CA LEU A 144 -22.17 -20.64 -3.97
C LEU A 144 -21.62 -19.22 -4.02
N SER A 145 -22.19 -18.33 -3.23
CA SER A 145 -21.81 -16.92 -3.16
C SER A 145 -21.07 -16.66 -1.84
N PRO A 146 -19.94 -15.95 -1.86
CA PRO A 146 -19.18 -15.68 -0.64
C PRO A 146 -19.97 -14.80 0.35
N GLN A 147 -19.70 -15.01 1.63
CA GLN A 147 -20.25 -14.26 2.75
C GLN A 147 -19.34 -13.08 3.12
N TYR A 148 -19.92 -11.92 3.46
CA TYR A 148 -19.19 -10.70 3.88
C TYR A 148 -17.98 -10.36 2.99
N PRO A 149 -18.06 -10.48 1.65
CA PRO A 149 -16.87 -10.27 0.86
C PRO A 149 -16.42 -8.82 0.96
N LEU A 150 -15.13 -8.66 1.24
CA LEU A 150 -14.44 -7.41 1.11
C LEU A 150 -14.21 -7.12 -0.38
N VAL A 151 -13.96 -5.86 -0.69
CA VAL A 151 -13.49 -5.43 -2.00
C VAL A 151 -12.22 -4.61 -1.84
N ALA A 152 -11.21 -4.91 -2.65
CA ALA A 152 -10.00 -4.13 -2.76
C ALA A 152 -10.26 -2.92 -3.66
N ILE A 153 -10.11 -1.72 -3.08
CA ILE A 153 -10.35 -0.45 -3.75
C ILE A 153 -9.02 0.28 -3.93
N SER A 154 -8.88 0.91 -5.09
CA SER A 154 -7.83 1.89 -5.34
C SER A 154 -8.35 3.04 -6.18
N GLY A 155 -7.81 4.24 -5.96
CA GLY A 155 -8.18 5.40 -6.74
C GLY A 155 -7.69 6.71 -6.16
N VAL A 156 -8.10 7.81 -6.81
CA VAL A 156 -7.70 9.16 -6.40
C VAL A 156 -8.76 9.76 -5.49
N LEU A 157 -8.34 10.29 -4.35
CA LEU A 157 -9.17 11.07 -3.45
C LEU A 157 -9.56 12.39 -4.11
N THR A 158 -10.86 12.64 -4.25
CA THR A 158 -11.38 13.86 -4.90
C THR A 158 -12.02 14.83 -3.93
N LYS A 159 -12.58 14.33 -2.82
CA LYS A 159 -13.28 15.12 -1.83
C LYS A 159 -13.22 14.45 -0.47
N ILE A 160 -13.12 15.25 0.58
CA ILE A 160 -13.18 14.81 1.98
C ILE A 160 -14.35 15.52 2.65
N ALA A 161 -15.20 14.77 3.35
CA ALA A 161 -16.26 15.30 4.19
C ALA A 161 -16.10 14.71 5.60
N ALA A 162 -15.65 15.52 6.56
CA ALA A 162 -15.59 15.12 7.96
C ALA A 162 -16.99 14.79 8.47
N MET A 163 -17.15 13.66 9.18
CA MET A 163 -18.45 13.26 9.75
C MET A 163 -18.80 14.10 10.98
N THR A 164 -17.79 14.65 11.66
CA THR A 164 -17.95 15.65 12.70
C THR A 164 -17.76 17.04 12.11
N ALA A 165 -18.80 17.88 12.24
CA ALA A 165 -18.66 19.29 11.93
C ALA A 165 -17.71 19.91 12.95
N LEU A 166 -16.45 20.17 12.57
CA LEU A 166 -15.65 21.17 13.26
C LEU A 166 -16.41 22.49 13.14
N GLN A 167 -17.17 22.83 14.17
CA GLN A 167 -17.84 24.12 14.27
C GLN A 167 -16.73 25.15 14.48
N VAL A 168 -16.16 25.63 13.39
CA VAL A 168 -15.16 26.69 13.40
C VAL A 168 -15.87 27.91 13.99
N LEU A 169 -15.65 28.19 15.28
CA LEU A 169 -16.07 29.47 15.86
C LEU A 169 -15.33 30.54 15.04
N PRO A 170 -16.02 31.44 14.34
CA PRO A 170 -15.34 32.49 13.59
C PRO A 170 -14.71 33.45 14.61
N THR A 171 -13.43 33.27 14.93
CA THR A 171 -12.63 34.30 15.56
C THR A 171 -12.31 35.34 14.48
N PRO A 172 -12.83 36.59 14.60
CA PRO A 172 -12.48 37.61 13.65
C PRO A 172 -11.02 38.01 13.88
N LEU A 173 -10.24 38.13 12.79
CA LEU A 173 -8.89 38.74 12.70
C LEU A 173 -7.64 37.84 12.72
N ILE A 174 -7.71 36.58 12.26
CA ILE A 174 -6.49 35.85 11.87
C ILE A 174 -6.58 35.50 10.40
N LYS A 175 -5.52 35.81 9.63
CA LYS A 175 -5.42 35.48 8.21
C LYS A 175 -5.76 34.00 8.03
N VAL A 176 -6.78 33.72 7.22
CA VAL A 176 -7.14 32.39 6.77
C VAL A 176 -5.87 31.74 6.22
N GLN A 177 -5.37 30.71 6.91
CA GLN A 177 -4.31 29.88 6.36
C GLN A 177 -4.77 29.41 4.99
N SER A 178 -3.87 29.48 4.01
CA SER A 178 -4.08 29.00 2.66
C SER A 178 -4.78 27.65 2.69
N THR A 179 -5.77 27.48 1.82
CA THR A 179 -6.54 26.24 1.60
C THR A 179 -5.68 24.99 1.38
N ASP A 180 -4.37 25.15 1.17
CA ASP A 180 -3.39 24.09 0.97
C ASP A 180 -2.92 23.40 2.27
N GLU A 181 -3.31 23.88 3.46
CA GLU A 181 -2.80 23.35 4.74
C GLU A 181 -3.90 22.72 5.63
N TYR A 182 -5.17 22.72 5.20
CA TYR A 182 -6.26 22.15 5.99
C TYR A 182 -6.45 20.66 5.69
N THR A 183 -5.89 19.82 6.55
CA THR A 183 -6.20 18.39 6.62
C THR A 183 -7.30 18.18 7.65
N PRO A 184 -8.54 17.83 7.24
CA PRO A 184 -9.60 17.52 8.20
C PRO A 184 -9.17 16.34 9.08
N ASP A 185 -9.44 16.43 10.38
CA ASP A 185 -9.22 15.34 11.32
C ASP A 185 -10.23 14.22 11.06
N CYS A 186 -9.75 13.07 10.59
CA CYS A 186 -10.56 11.91 10.26
C CYS A 186 -10.51 10.81 11.34
N SER A 187 -9.96 11.10 12.52
CA SER A 187 -9.95 10.16 13.66
C SER A 187 -11.37 9.79 14.12
N GLY A 188 -12.30 10.76 14.08
CA GLY A 188 -13.72 10.57 14.39
C GLY A 188 -14.58 10.08 13.22
N GLY A 189 -13.97 9.77 12.07
CA GLY A 189 -14.66 9.32 10.87
C GLY A 189 -14.77 10.41 9.79
N CYS A 190 -14.44 10.04 8.56
CA CYS A 190 -14.61 10.86 7.36
C CYS A 190 -15.31 10.06 6.26
N MET A 191 -16.09 10.75 5.44
CA MET A 191 -16.57 10.24 4.17
C MET A 191 -15.70 10.80 3.04
N LEU A 192 -14.92 9.92 2.44
CA LEU A 192 -14.07 10.21 1.29
C LEU A 192 -14.84 9.96 -0.01
N THR A 193 -14.63 10.77 -1.03
CA THR A 193 -15.08 10.47 -2.40
C THR A 193 -13.86 10.09 -3.23
N ILE A 194 -13.82 8.83 -3.67
CA ILE A 194 -12.69 8.25 -4.39
C ILE A 194 -13.11 7.99 -5.82
N ARG A 195 -12.28 8.43 -6.76
CA ARG A 195 -12.45 8.15 -8.18
C ARG A 195 -11.56 6.97 -8.56
N MET A 196 -12.17 5.83 -8.90
CA MET A 196 -11.45 4.60 -9.27
C MET A 196 -11.04 4.60 -10.75
N ASN A 197 -11.82 5.25 -11.60
CA ASN A 197 -11.52 5.50 -13.01
C ASN A 197 -12.30 6.75 -13.48
N PRO A 198 -12.16 7.20 -14.76
CA PRO A 198 -12.84 8.41 -15.22
C PRO A 198 -14.37 8.43 -15.09
N GLU A 199 -15.01 7.26 -15.05
CA GLU A 199 -16.48 7.13 -15.08
C GLU A 199 -17.08 6.66 -13.74
N VAL A 200 -16.25 6.14 -12.83
CA VAL A 200 -16.67 5.49 -11.59
C VAL A 200 -16.04 6.18 -10.39
N SER A 201 -16.92 6.66 -9.52
CA SER A 201 -16.56 7.19 -8.20
C SER A 201 -17.31 6.42 -7.13
N LEU A 202 -16.79 6.39 -5.91
CA LEU A 202 -17.43 5.77 -4.76
C LEU A 202 -17.18 6.58 -3.50
N HIS A 203 -17.90 6.26 -2.44
CA HIS A 203 -17.72 6.86 -1.13
C HIS A 203 -17.10 5.84 -0.16
N LEU A 204 -15.98 6.20 0.48
CA LEU A 204 -15.40 5.40 1.57
C LEU A 204 -15.61 6.12 2.90
N THR A 205 -16.27 5.45 3.83
CA THR A 205 -16.24 5.83 5.24
C THR A 205 -14.96 5.27 5.85
N VAL A 206 -14.10 6.16 6.37
CA VAL A 206 -12.79 5.80 6.93
C VAL A 206 -12.65 6.40 8.33
N HIS A 207 -11.89 5.71 9.18
CA HIS A 207 -11.34 6.26 10.42
C HIS A 207 -9.82 6.22 10.25
N THR A 208 -9.18 7.39 10.23
CA THR A 208 -7.75 7.48 9.93
C THR A 208 -7.12 8.69 10.61
N GLU A 209 -5.88 8.51 11.05
CA GLU A 209 -5.03 9.60 11.58
C GLU A 209 -4.12 10.19 10.50
N LEU A 210 -4.14 9.63 9.28
CA LEU A 210 -3.36 10.16 8.17
C LEU A 210 -3.89 11.53 7.73
N ALA A 211 -2.95 12.42 7.43
CA ALA A 211 -3.22 13.71 6.83
C ALA A 211 -3.62 13.53 5.35
N LEU A 212 -4.92 13.63 5.06
CA LEU A 212 -5.47 13.42 3.72
C LEU A 212 -5.65 14.72 2.93
N HIS A 213 -5.34 14.65 1.64
CA HIS A 213 -5.50 15.75 0.68
C HIS A 213 -6.18 15.27 -0.61
N PRO A 214 -7.05 16.09 -1.22
CA PRO A 214 -7.52 15.81 -2.58
C PRO A 214 -6.33 15.67 -3.54
N GLY A 215 -6.33 14.59 -4.33
CA GLY A 215 -5.20 14.19 -5.17
C GLY A 215 -4.43 12.98 -4.63
N ASP A 216 -4.56 12.68 -3.33
CA ASP A 216 -3.93 11.51 -2.74
C ASP A 216 -4.43 10.23 -3.39
N TRP A 217 -3.52 9.29 -3.63
CA TRP A 217 -3.88 7.96 -4.07
C TRP A 217 -4.20 7.10 -2.85
N ILE A 218 -5.37 6.48 -2.86
CA ILE A 218 -5.90 5.68 -1.76
C ILE A 218 -5.90 4.22 -2.17
N TRP A 219 -5.51 3.36 -1.24
CA TRP A 219 -5.76 1.92 -1.26
C TRP A 219 -6.51 1.56 0.00
N ALA A 220 -7.55 0.72 -0.13
CA ALA A 220 -8.30 0.25 1.02
C ALA A 220 -8.91 -1.11 0.72
N GLN A 221 -9.04 -1.95 1.74
CA GLN A 221 -10.07 -2.98 1.73
C GLN A 221 -11.37 -2.33 2.22
N ALA A 222 -12.52 -2.78 1.71
CA ALA A 222 -13.78 -2.23 2.16
C ALA A 222 -14.87 -3.28 2.13
N MET A 223 -15.74 -3.25 3.12
CA MET A 223 -16.87 -4.18 3.17
C MET A 223 -17.95 -3.75 2.18
N LEU A 224 -18.35 -4.69 1.32
CA LEU A 224 -19.47 -4.50 0.41
C LEU A 224 -20.79 -4.37 1.18
N PRO A 225 -21.74 -3.57 0.66
CA PRO A 225 -23.04 -3.43 1.29
C PRO A 225 -23.82 -4.73 1.18
N ARG A 226 -24.55 -5.03 2.25
CA ARG A 226 -25.37 -6.23 2.35
C ARG A 226 -26.64 -6.07 1.53
N LYS A 227 -27.00 -7.12 0.79
CA LYS A 227 -28.34 -7.31 0.26
C LYS A 227 -29.28 -7.59 1.42
N SER A 228 -30.33 -6.78 1.57
CA SER A 228 -31.36 -7.04 2.56
C SER A 228 -32.22 -8.21 2.09
N ILE A 229 -32.20 -9.30 2.85
CA ILE A 229 -33.00 -10.49 2.59
C ILE A 229 -34.06 -10.57 3.69
N PRO A 230 -35.37 -10.55 3.37
CA PRO A 230 -36.43 -10.63 4.37
C PRO A 230 -36.26 -11.86 5.28
N GLY A 231 -36.45 -11.75 6.59
CA GLY A 231 -36.21 -12.87 7.51
C GLY A 231 -34.73 -13.17 7.81
N PHE A 232 -33.78 -12.53 7.10
CA PHE A 232 -32.34 -12.69 7.25
C PHE A 232 -31.64 -11.35 7.50
N GLY A 233 -32.05 -10.64 8.57
CA GLY A 233 -31.51 -9.32 8.89
C GLY A 233 -30.01 -9.31 9.24
N ASN A 234 -29.46 -10.46 9.62
CA ASN A 234 -28.10 -10.59 10.14
C ASN A 234 -27.15 -11.34 9.19
N TYR A 235 -27.58 -11.68 7.96
CA TYR A 235 -26.75 -12.46 7.05
C TYR A 235 -26.39 -11.70 5.76
N PRO A 236 -25.16 -11.81 5.23
CA PRO A 236 -24.52 -10.69 4.53
C PRO A 236 -24.08 -10.95 3.10
N TYR A 237 -25.01 -11.38 2.27
CA TYR A 237 -24.66 -11.54 0.88
C TYR A 237 -24.46 -10.18 0.23
N ALA A 238 -23.38 -10.02 -0.53
CA ALA A 238 -23.26 -8.89 -1.43
C ALA A 238 -24.29 -9.03 -2.55
N ASP A 239 -24.87 -7.92 -3.00
CA ASP A 239 -25.78 -7.96 -4.14
C ASP A 239 -24.95 -8.17 -5.42
N PRO A 240 -25.12 -9.30 -6.14
CA PRO A 240 -24.37 -9.59 -7.36
C PRO A 240 -24.64 -8.59 -8.49
N HIS A 241 -25.72 -7.81 -8.40
CA HIS A 241 -26.05 -6.77 -9.39
C HIS A 241 -25.66 -5.36 -8.94
N SER A 242 -25.05 -5.21 -7.75
CA SER A 242 -24.60 -3.91 -7.28
C SER A 242 -23.39 -3.42 -8.06
N SER A 243 -23.43 -2.15 -8.48
CA SER A 243 -22.29 -1.46 -9.07
C SER A 243 -21.50 -0.73 -7.99
N LEU A 244 -20.18 -0.67 -8.14
CA LEU A 244 -19.33 0.18 -7.29
C LEU A 244 -19.58 1.68 -7.49
N ASN A 245 -20.23 2.08 -8.58
CA ASN A 245 -20.46 3.50 -8.87
C ASN A 245 -21.44 4.13 -7.88
N ASN A 246 -20.99 5.23 -7.26
CA ASN A 246 -21.64 5.96 -6.17
C ASN A 246 -21.99 5.10 -4.94
N LEU A 247 -21.30 3.96 -4.78
CA LEU A 247 -21.53 3.07 -3.65
C LEU A 247 -20.83 3.61 -2.40
N SER A 248 -21.48 3.51 -1.25
CA SER A 248 -20.87 3.86 0.04
C SER A 248 -20.39 2.61 0.74
N LEU A 249 -19.08 2.52 0.95
CA LEU A 249 -18.41 1.39 1.58
C LEU A 249 -17.76 1.82 2.89
N ARG A 250 -17.63 0.87 3.83
CA ARG A 250 -16.86 1.06 5.06
C ARG A 250 -15.48 0.46 4.85
N ALA A 251 -14.46 1.29 4.90
CA ALA A 251 -13.08 0.86 4.71
C ALA A 251 -12.55 0.18 5.97
N CYS A 252 -11.68 -0.80 5.75
CA CYS A 252 -10.78 -1.37 6.73
C CYS A 252 -9.43 -1.58 6.05
N ASP A 253 -8.32 -1.54 6.78
CA ASP A 253 -6.97 -1.59 6.19
C ASP A 253 -6.79 -0.50 5.12
N PHE A 254 -6.43 0.70 5.59
CA PHE A 254 -6.42 1.93 4.79
C PHE A 254 -5.00 2.46 4.58
N GLN A 255 -4.75 2.98 3.38
CA GLN A 255 -3.46 3.53 2.99
C GLN A 255 -3.62 4.73 2.05
N ALA A 256 -2.80 5.74 2.24
CA ALA A 256 -2.73 6.93 1.38
C ALA A 256 -1.28 7.23 0.96
N ASN A 257 -1.05 7.47 -0.33
CA ASN A 257 0.27 7.82 -0.91
C ASN A 257 1.43 6.94 -0.36
N ASP A 258 1.29 5.63 -0.46
CA ASP A 258 2.27 4.64 0.02
C ASP A 258 2.48 4.59 1.55
N THR A 259 1.70 5.33 2.34
CA THR A 259 1.72 5.28 3.81
C THR A 259 0.51 4.50 4.33
N HIS A 260 0.76 3.31 4.87
CA HIS A 260 -0.27 2.50 5.55
C HIS A 260 -0.66 3.15 6.88
N ASP A 261 -1.95 3.14 7.18
CA ASP A 261 -2.47 3.58 8.47
C ASP A 261 -2.63 2.40 9.42
N ASP A 262 -1.64 2.22 10.30
CA ASP A 262 -1.65 1.19 11.33
C ASP A 262 -2.76 1.38 12.39
N ASN A 263 -3.37 2.58 12.44
CA ASN A 263 -4.45 2.91 13.37
C ASN A 263 -5.83 2.89 12.69
N SER A 264 -5.89 2.53 11.40
CA SER A 264 -7.17 2.38 10.70
C SER A 264 -7.98 1.22 11.28
N GLN A 265 -9.31 1.27 11.07
CA GLN A 265 -10.21 0.21 11.51
C GLN A 265 -9.79 -1.12 10.90
N VAL A 266 -9.58 -2.15 11.73
CA VAL A 266 -9.29 -3.50 11.24
C VAL A 266 -10.56 -4.15 10.69
N CYS A 267 -10.43 -5.03 9.70
CA CYS A 267 -11.60 -5.60 9.02
C CYS A 267 -12.48 -6.43 9.96
N SER A 268 -11.91 -7.07 10.98
CA SER A 268 -12.67 -7.78 12.03
C SER A 268 -13.49 -6.87 12.94
N GLN A 269 -13.31 -5.55 12.88
CA GLN A 269 -14.15 -4.60 13.62
C GLN A 269 -15.33 -4.07 12.80
N LEU A 270 -15.49 -4.53 11.55
CA LEU A 270 -16.60 -4.11 10.71
C LEU A 270 -17.86 -4.89 11.04
N ASP A 271 -18.93 -4.18 11.41
CA ASP A 271 -20.22 -4.82 11.68
C ASP A 271 -21.08 -5.02 10.43
N PRO A 272 -21.66 -6.21 10.24
CA PRO A 272 -21.50 -7.40 11.06
C PRO A 272 -20.18 -8.14 10.74
N ASN A 273 -19.51 -8.67 11.77
CA ASN A 273 -18.27 -9.42 11.62
C ASN A 273 -18.48 -10.92 11.84
N THR A 274 -18.04 -11.76 10.88
CA THR A 274 -17.83 -13.20 11.13
C THR A 274 -16.41 -13.65 10.84
N ILE A 275 -15.48 -12.73 10.52
CA ILE A 275 -14.09 -13.02 10.17
C ILE A 275 -13.42 -13.88 11.24
N ASP A 276 -13.59 -13.54 12.51
CA ASP A 276 -12.96 -14.25 13.62
C ASP A 276 -13.52 -15.68 13.77
N ILE A 277 -14.81 -15.87 13.43
CA ILE A 277 -15.50 -17.16 13.54
C ILE A 277 -15.20 -18.05 12.32
N ASP A 278 -15.16 -17.44 11.15
CA ASP A 278 -14.92 -18.08 9.85
C ASP A 278 -13.41 -18.28 9.60
N GLY A 279 -12.55 -17.65 10.40
CA GLY A 279 -11.09 -17.72 10.30
C GLY A 279 -10.50 -16.86 9.16
N GLY A 280 -11.29 -15.96 8.57
CA GLY A 280 -10.88 -15.16 7.43
C GLY A 280 -12.05 -14.49 6.69
N SER A 281 -11.75 -13.96 5.51
CA SER A 281 -12.73 -13.31 4.64
C SER A 281 -12.39 -13.50 3.17
N TRP A 282 -13.42 -13.51 2.33
CA TRP A 282 -13.27 -13.40 0.88
C TRP A 282 -13.01 -11.95 0.47
N LEU A 283 -12.06 -11.73 -0.44
CA LEU A 283 -11.75 -10.43 -1.01
C LEU A 283 -11.93 -10.47 -2.54
N PHE A 284 -12.82 -9.63 -3.05
CA PHE A 284 -12.87 -9.32 -4.48
C PHE A 284 -11.80 -8.29 -4.82
N GLY A 285 -11.10 -8.49 -5.92
CA GLY A 285 -10.17 -7.48 -6.40
C GLY A 285 -9.75 -7.69 -7.83
N VAL A 286 -8.80 -6.87 -8.26
CA VAL A 286 -8.21 -6.94 -9.60
C VAL A 286 -6.70 -7.03 -9.42
N THR A 287 -6.01 -7.85 -10.19
CA THR A 287 -4.55 -7.95 -10.15
C THR A 287 -3.91 -6.83 -10.96
N GLY A 288 -2.66 -6.50 -10.64
CA GLY A 288 -1.90 -5.42 -11.29
C GLY A 288 -1.44 -4.36 -10.30
N SER A 289 -0.47 -3.55 -10.75
CA SER A 289 0.33 -2.63 -9.92
C SER A 289 -0.46 -1.59 -9.12
N ASN A 290 -1.71 -1.35 -9.49
CA ASN A 290 -2.54 -0.29 -8.91
C ASN A 290 -3.76 -0.89 -8.18
N ALA A 291 -3.76 -2.20 -7.94
CA ALA A 291 -4.89 -2.95 -7.39
C ALA A 291 -4.39 -3.95 -6.34
N LEU A 292 -4.81 -5.21 -6.34
CA LEU A 292 -4.45 -6.20 -5.31
C LEU A 292 -2.94 -6.37 -5.10
N ASP A 293 -2.12 -6.11 -6.11
CA ASP A 293 -0.66 -6.24 -6.01
C ASP A 293 -0.05 -5.26 -4.99
N HIS A 294 -0.80 -4.22 -4.61
CA HIS A 294 -0.45 -3.29 -3.55
C HIS A 294 -0.15 -4.00 -2.23
N TRP A 295 -1.01 -4.96 -1.84
CA TRP A 295 -0.82 -5.79 -0.65
C TRP A 295 0.22 -6.91 -0.85
N ARG A 296 0.81 -7.00 -2.05
CA ARG A 296 1.87 -7.95 -2.42
C ARG A 296 1.49 -9.41 -2.17
N TYR A 297 0.21 -9.73 -2.30
CA TYR A 297 -0.23 -11.12 -2.28
C TYR A 297 0.43 -11.88 -3.42
N LYS A 298 0.95 -13.08 -3.14
CA LYS A 298 1.65 -13.91 -4.13
C LYS A 298 0.67 -14.62 -5.07
N ILE A 299 -0.16 -13.84 -5.77
CA ILE A 299 -1.15 -14.32 -6.73
C ILE A 299 -0.57 -14.16 -8.13
N SER A 300 -0.41 -15.27 -8.85
CA SER A 300 0.14 -15.27 -10.22
C SER A 300 -0.98 -15.16 -11.25
N ALA A 301 -1.30 -13.93 -11.68
CA ALA A 301 -2.28 -13.68 -12.74
C ALA A 301 -1.86 -12.48 -13.62
N PRO A 302 -2.28 -12.41 -14.89
CA PRO A 302 -2.08 -11.22 -15.72
C PRO A 302 -2.69 -9.98 -15.08
N ALA A 303 -2.10 -8.80 -15.30
CA ALA A 303 -2.69 -7.54 -14.82
C ALA A 303 -4.09 -7.31 -15.41
N GLY A 304 -5.00 -6.75 -14.61
CA GLY A 304 -6.40 -6.55 -14.98
C GLY A 304 -7.29 -7.79 -14.79
N THR A 305 -6.76 -8.87 -14.19
CA THR A 305 -7.57 -10.06 -13.89
C THR A 305 -8.40 -9.82 -12.64
N GLN A 306 -9.72 -9.89 -12.76
CA GLN A 306 -10.62 -9.90 -11.61
C GLN A 306 -10.51 -11.24 -10.89
N VAL A 307 -10.31 -11.19 -9.57
CA VAL A 307 -10.12 -12.37 -8.73
C VAL A 307 -10.99 -12.31 -7.48
N LEU A 308 -11.28 -13.49 -6.95
CA LEU A 308 -11.86 -13.72 -5.64
C LEU A 308 -10.84 -14.53 -4.86
N VAL A 309 -10.32 -13.99 -3.76
CA VAL A 309 -9.27 -14.61 -2.97
C VAL A 309 -9.72 -14.79 -1.53
N TRP A 310 -9.39 -15.92 -0.93
CA TRP A 310 -9.55 -16.11 0.51
C TRP A 310 -8.36 -15.47 1.25
N LEU A 311 -8.66 -14.65 2.24
CA LEU A 311 -7.68 -14.13 3.18
C LEU A 311 -7.91 -14.76 4.55
N THR A 312 -6.87 -15.30 5.14
CA THR A 312 -6.92 -15.89 6.47
C THR A 312 -6.70 -14.80 7.52
N ASP A 313 -7.50 -14.83 8.58
CA ASP A 313 -7.33 -13.94 9.72
C ASP A 313 -6.19 -14.40 10.63
N SER A 314 -5.37 -13.45 11.06
CA SER A 314 -4.39 -13.63 12.11
C SER A 314 -4.48 -12.46 13.08
N ASN A 315 -5.32 -12.63 14.12
CA ASN A 315 -5.55 -11.62 15.16
C ASN A 315 -6.06 -10.28 14.60
N GLY A 316 -7.03 -10.32 13.69
CA GLY A 316 -7.63 -9.14 13.05
C GLY A 316 -6.89 -8.62 11.82
N THR A 317 -5.77 -9.22 11.44
CA THR A 317 -5.05 -8.91 10.21
C THR A 317 -5.33 -9.97 9.16
N LEU A 318 -5.89 -9.56 8.01
CA LEU A 318 -6.19 -10.46 6.90
C LEU A 318 -4.97 -10.61 5.98
N THR A 319 -4.56 -11.85 5.74
CA THR A 319 -3.38 -12.16 4.91
C THR A 319 -3.65 -13.33 3.98
N TYR A 320 -3.06 -13.27 2.79
CA TYR A 320 -3.08 -14.37 1.83
C TYR A 320 -1.92 -15.34 2.11
N HIS A 321 -2.23 -16.64 2.26
CA HIS A 321 -1.23 -17.69 2.36
C HIS A 321 -1.13 -18.49 1.05
N PRO A 322 0.08 -18.94 0.65
CA PRO A 322 0.20 -19.87 -0.46
C PRO A 322 -0.62 -21.14 -0.21
N GLY A 323 -1.54 -21.45 -1.12
CA GLY A 323 -2.49 -22.55 -0.98
C GLY A 323 -3.91 -22.12 -0.59
N ASP A 324 -4.08 -20.88 -0.14
CA ASP A 324 -5.42 -20.30 0.06
C ASP A 324 -6.16 -20.24 -1.28
N PRO A 325 -7.47 -20.51 -1.30
CA PRO A 325 -8.27 -20.50 -2.52
C PRO A 325 -8.20 -19.17 -3.27
N VAL A 326 -8.02 -19.26 -4.59
CA VAL A 326 -8.10 -18.12 -5.50
C VAL A 326 -8.90 -18.53 -6.74
N TYR A 327 -9.85 -17.69 -7.12
CA TYR A 327 -10.66 -17.87 -8.32
C TYR A 327 -10.51 -16.67 -9.24
N ARG A 328 -10.61 -16.91 -10.54
CA ARG A 328 -10.63 -15.89 -11.58
C ARG A 328 -12.05 -15.66 -12.05
N TYR A 329 -12.43 -14.41 -12.26
CA TYR A 329 -13.72 -14.08 -12.89
C TYR A 329 -13.70 -14.45 -14.38
N ASP A 330 -14.72 -15.16 -14.82
CA ASP A 330 -15.02 -15.42 -16.22
C ASP A 330 -16.17 -14.52 -16.68
N ALA A 331 -15.85 -13.58 -17.56
CA ALA A 331 -16.82 -12.61 -18.07
C ALA A 331 -17.90 -13.24 -18.95
N ALA A 332 -17.67 -14.43 -19.52
CA ALA A 332 -18.67 -15.11 -20.36
C ALA A 332 -19.77 -15.76 -19.53
N SER A 333 -19.40 -16.42 -18.43
CA SER A 333 -20.35 -17.07 -17.52
C SER A 333 -20.80 -16.18 -16.36
N HIS A 334 -20.13 -15.05 -16.12
CA HIS A 334 -20.31 -14.17 -14.96
C HIS A 334 -20.03 -14.85 -13.61
N LEU A 335 -19.06 -15.77 -13.59
CA LEU A 335 -18.73 -16.60 -12.43
C LEU A 335 -17.26 -16.60 -12.11
N TYR A 336 -16.94 -16.93 -10.87
CA TYR A 336 -15.59 -17.18 -10.41
C TYR A 336 -15.24 -18.67 -10.62
N VAL A 337 -14.21 -18.93 -11.41
CA VAL A 337 -13.71 -20.26 -11.75
C VAL A 337 -12.31 -20.46 -11.19
N ASN A 338 -11.97 -21.71 -10.86
CA ASN A 338 -10.60 -22.02 -10.41
C ASN A 338 -9.58 -21.59 -11.47
N PHE A 339 -8.43 -21.12 -10.98
CA PHE A 339 -7.30 -20.71 -11.83
C PHE A 339 -6.78 -21.81 -12.74
#